data_AF-A0A2V6H5F1-F1
#
_entry.id   AF-A0A2V6H5F1-F1
#
_cell.length_a   1.000
_cell.length_b   1.000
_cell.length_c   1.000
_cell.angle_alpha   90.00
_cell.angle_beta   90.00
_cell.angle_gamma   90.00
#
_symmetry.space_group_name_H-M   'P 1'
#
loop_
_entity.id
_entity.type
_entity.pdbx_description
1 polymer ?
#
loop_
_entity_poly.entity_id
_entity_poly.type
_entity_poly.pdbx_seq_one_letter_code
_entity_poly.pdbx_strand_id
1 'polypeptide(L)'
;MVIALGSVTNFYNLPGFPELALAMKSLRDAIQLRARILRRLEEANSECHPTDRQSLLTFVVAGGGFAGVETVAALNDFARQALRFYPNLCEEMLRVILVHSGPIILPELGESLGRYTQKVLVRRGVEVRLNTRVKSMTENSVFLGDSVSIPTRTLVWTAGTVPSPLIFSLPCAKERGRVVVNQFLAVPDWPNVWAVGDCAFVPDIQNPGKSHPPTAQHAIREGKVVAQNIAAVLLGRRLKSFSFKTIGLLASLGRRMGVARIFGFNFSGFFAWWMWRTVYLSKLPSLDKKVRVAFDWTLDLLFPKDVCALDDLDHRRDFHRQDDTRITMENNGDYQVTVRQPAHSSMGTGLTRIEPAGIERDGWAHLKIAERVIACGQAERV
;
A
#
# COMPACT_ATOMS: atom_id res chain seq x y z
N MET A 1 22.92 -14.37 5.44
CA MET A 1 21.57 -13.91 5.85
C MET A 1 21.16 -12.73 4.98
N VAL A 2 19.92 -12.67 4.47
CA VAL A 2 19.42 -11.52 3.70
C VAL A 2 18.18 -10.95 4.40
N ILE A 3 18.25 -9.67 4.81
CA ILE A 3 17.17 -8.94 5.47
C ILE A 3 16.35 -8.24 4.39
N ALA A 4 15.12 -8.71 4.17
CA ALA A 4 14.18 -8.18 3.18
C ALA A 4 12.76 -8.03 3.77
N LEU A 5 12.68 -7.52 5.00
CA LEU A 5 11.43 -7.41 5.77
C LEU A 5 10.48 -6.31 5.26
N GLY A 6 10.96 -5.45 4.36
CA GLY A 6 10.16 -4.40 3.75
C GLY A 6 9.65 -3.35 4.75
N SER A 7 8.45 -2.85 4.49
CA SER A 7 7.81 -1.76 5.24
C SER A 7 6.37 -2.10 5.63
N VAL A 8 5.89 -1.47 6.70
CA VAL A 8 4.50 -1.51 7.17
C VAL A 8 3.87 -0.12 7.04
N THR A 9 2.54 -0.06 7.09
CA THR A 9 1.79 1.20 7.10
C THR A 9 2.18 2.04 8.32
N ASN A 10 2.44 3.33 8.10
CA ASN A 10 2.73 4.26 9.17
C ASN A 10 1.49 5.08 9.52
N PHE A 11 0.92 4.84 10.71
CA PHE A 11 -0.19 5.64 11.25
C PHE A 11 0.26 6.86 12.07
N TYR A 12 1.58 7.15 12.11
CA TYR A 12 2.17 8.30 12.81
C TYR A 12 1.76 8.40 14.29
N ASN A 13 1.56 7.24 14.94
CA ASN A 13 1.08 7.13 16.32
C ASN A 13 -0.24 7.87 16.60
N LEU A 14 -1.08 8.04 15.57
CA LEU A 14 -2.42 8.62 15.73
C LEU A 14 -3.32 7.61 16.46
N PRO A 15 -3.88 7.96 17.64
CA PRO A 15 -4.71 7.05 18.41
C PRO A 15 -5.97 6.62 17.63
N GLY A 16 -6.33 5.33 17.69
CA GLY A 16 -7.52 4.79 17.05
C GLY A 16 -7.38 4.49 15.54
N PHE A 17 -6.29 4.92 14.89
CA PHE A 17 -6.11 4.73 13.44
C PHE A 17 -5.88 3.26 13.05
N PRO A 18 -5.04 2.49 13.75
CA PRO A 18 -4.87 1.07 13.44
C PRO A 18 -6.17 0.27 13.52
N GLU A 19 -7.11 0.68 14.37
CA GLU A 19 -8.39 0.02 14.59
C GLU A 19 -9.50 0.49 13.64
N LEU A 20 -9.55 1.80 13.35
CA LEU A 20 -10.66 2.42 12.60
C LEU A 20 -10.37 2.60 11.10
N ALA A 21 -9.12 2.82 10.72
CA ALA A 21 -8.75 3.09 9.33
C ALA A 21 -8.34 1.82 8.58
N LEU A 22 -8.63 1.78 7.28
CA LEU A 22 -8.18 0.71 6.39
C LEU A 22 -6.81 1.06 5.81
N ALA A 23 -5.81 0.23 6.04
CA ALA A 23 -4.56 0.29 5.28
C ALA A 23 -4.80 -0.09 3.81
N MET A 24 -3.80 0.14 2.94
CA MET A 24 -3.76 -0.35 1.56
C MET A 24 -2.34 -0.78 1.18
N LYS A 25 -1.79 -1.74 1.91
CA LYS A 25 -0.45 -2.31 1.69
C LYS A 25 -0.51 -3.75 1.17
N SER A 26 -1.56 -4.50 1.50
CA SER A 26 -1.66 -5.93 1.20
C SER A 26 -2.87 -6.28 0.33
N LEU A 27 -2.90 -7.50 -0.20
CA LEU A 27 -4.08 -8.05 -0.87
C LEU A 27 -5.27 -8.13 0.10
N ARG A 28 -5.02 -8.55 1.34
CA ARG A 28 -6.06 -8.61 2.38
C ARG A 28 -6.72 -7.24 2.54
N ASP A 29 -5.93 -6.18 2.56
CA ASP A 29 -6.41 -4.80 2.70
C ASP A 29 -7.34 -4.42 1.53
N ALA A 30 -6.99 -4.81 0.30
CA ALA A 30 -7.81 -4.57 -0.88
C ALA A 30 -9.16 -5.31 -0.83
N ILE A 31 -9.16 -6.56 -0.34
CA ILE A 31 -10.36 -7.36 -0.14
C ILE A 31 -11.25 -6.72 0.95
N GLN A 32 -10.65 -6.32 2.07
CA GLN A 32 -11.35 -5.63 3.16
C GLN A 32 -11.95 -4.31 2.70
N LEU A 33 -11.23 -3.52 1.91
CA LEU A 33 -11.77 -2.27 1.36
C LEU A 33 -12.98 -2.54 0.46
N ARG A 34 -12.89 -3.53 -0.43
CA ARG A 34 -14.03 -3.91 -1.29
C ARG A 34 -15.24 -4.32 -0.47
N ALA A 35 -15.06 -5.21 0.51
CA ALA A 35 -16.13 -5.67 1.40
C ALA A 35 -16.73 -4.50 2.17
N ARG A 36 -15.90 -3.61 2.71
CA ARG A 36 -16.34 -2.39 3.41
C ARG A 36 -17.18 -1.50 2.50
N ILE A 37 -16.78 -1.26 1.25
CA ILE A 37 -17.56 -0.44 0.32
C ILE A 37 -18.95 -1.04 0.11
N LEU A 38 -19.04 -2.34 -0.19
CA LEU A 38 -20.32 -3.02 -0.42
C LEU A 38 -21.22 -2.97 0.83
N ARG A 39 -20.68 -3.31 1.99
CA ARG A 39 -21.39 -3.23 3.28
C ARG A 39 -21.95 -1.83 3.54
N ARG A 40 -21.17 -0.78 3.25
CA ARG A 40 -21.64 0.61 3.43
C ARG A 40 -22.74 1.00 2.44
N LEU A 41 -22.71 0.49 1.21
CA LEU A 41 -23.79 0.68 0.25
C LEU A 41 -25.07 -0.05 0.69
N GLU A 42 -24.96 -1.29 1.19
CA GLU A 42 -26.08 -2.08 1.71
C GLU A 42 -26.74 -1.41 2.93
N GLU A 43 -25.93 -0.98 3.90
CA GLU A 43 -26.39 -0.24 5.07
C GLU A 43 -27.05 1.08 4.64
N ALA A 44 -26.41 1.86 3.77
CA ALA A 44 -26.95 3.15 3.32
C ALA A 44 -28.27 3.00 2.55
N ASN A 45 -28.44 1.91 1.79
CA ASN A 45 -29.67 1.63 1.06
C ASN A 45 -30.86 1.36 1.99
N SER A 46 -30.59 0.90 3.23
CA SER A 46 -31.60 0.61 4.24
C SER A 46 -31.73 1.71 5.31
N GLU A 47 -30.78 2.66 5.36
CA GLU A 47 -30.72 3.74 6.35
C GLU A 47 -31.74 4.83 6.02
N CYS A 48 -32.59 5.21 6.98
CA CYS A 48 -33.61 6.24 6.82
C CYS A 48 -33.11 7.63 7.21
N HIS A 49 -32.15 7.73 8.13
CA HIS A 49 -31.66 9.01 8.63
C HIS A 49 -30.66 9.64 7.62
N PRO A 50 -30.94 10.84 7.08
CA PRO A 50 -30.12 11.43 6.00
C PRO A 50 -28.65 11.63 6.38
N THR A 51 -28.39 12.06 7.62
CA THR A 51 -27.02 12.33 8.10
C THR A 51 -26.20 11.05 8.25
N ASP A 52 -26.81 9.98 8.76
CA ASP A 52 -26.15 8.68 8.88
C ASP A 52 -25.90 8.05 7.52
N ARG A 53 -26.89 8.12 6.62
CA ARG A 53 -26.76 7.70 5.23
C ARG A 53 -25.60 8.42 4.54
N GLN A 54 -25.48 9.73 4.73
CA GLN A 54 -24.38 10.51 4.17
C GLN A 54 -23.01 10.05 4.69
N SER A 55 -22.90 9.74 6.00
CA SER A 55 -21.65 9.24 6.59
C SER A 55 -21.24 7.87 6.04
N LEU A 56 -22.22 7.02 5.68
CA LEU A 56 -21.99 5.72 5.05
C LEU A 56 -21.50 5.86 3.60
N LEU A 57 -22.02 6.85 2.88
CA LEU A 57 -21.71 7.12 1.47
C LEU A 57 -20.54 8.08 1.25
N THR A 58 -19.90 8.53 2.32
CA THR A 58 -18.69 9.35 2.27
C THR A 58 -17.46 8.48 2.49
N PHE A 59 -16.54 8.47 1.54
CA PHE A 59 -15.28 7.72 1.59
C PHE A 59 -14.09 8.69 1.55
N VAL A 60 -13.20 8.59 2.53
CA VAL A 60 -11.98 9.42 2.60
C VAL A 60 -10.76 8.58 2.33
N VAL A 61 -9.88 9.05 1.44
CA VAL A 61 -8.55 8.46 1.19
C VAL A 61 -7.49 9.48 1.59
N ALA A 62 -6.63 9.14 2.52
CA ALA A 62 -5.54 9.99 2.99
C ALA A 62 -4.22 9.57 2.32
N GLY A 63 -3.54 10.52 1.67
CA GLY A 63 -2.29 10.31 0.94
C GLY A 63 -2.46 10.50 -0.56
N GLY A 64 -1.71 11.44 -1.15
CA GLY A 64 -1.78 11.81 -2.57
C GLY A 64 -0.65 11.21 -3.41
N GLY A 65 0.06 10.21 -2.90
CA GLY A 65 1.06 9.45 -3.68
C GLY A 65 0.42 8.41 -4.60
N PHE A 66 1.24 7.56 -5.23
CA PHE A 66 0.76 6.52 -6.17
C PHE A 66 -0.37 5.66 -5.59
N ALA A 67 -0.14 5.05 -4.43
CA ALA A 67 -1.12 4.17 -3.79
C ALA A 67 -2.46 4.87 -3.51
N GLY A 68 -2.43 6.09 -2.97
CA GLY A 68 -3.65 6.82 -2.63
C GLY A 68 -4.44 7.29 -3.85
N VAL A 69 -3.75 7.77 -4.90
CA VAL A 69 -4.40 8.18 -6.15
C VAL A 69 -5.03 7.00 -6.88
N GLU A 70 -4.34 5.87 -6.97
CA GLU A 70 -4.89 4.68 -7.61
C GLU A 70 -6.04 4.09 -6.79
N THR A 71 -5.92 4.10 -5.46
CA THR A 71 -6.98 3.64 -4.54
C THR A 71 -8.22 4.50 -4.69
N VAL A 72 -8.12 5.83 -4.62
CA VAL A 72 -9.30 6.71 -4.70
C VAL A 72 -9.96 6.62 -6.08
N ALA A 73 -9.18 6.49 -7.14
CA ALA A 73 -9.69 6.28 -8.49
C ALA A 73 -10.46 4.95 -8.62
N ALA A 74 -9.88 3.86 -8.11
CA ALA A 74 -10.49 2.53 -8.17
C ALA A 74 -11.74 2.43 -7.29
N LEU A 75 -11.69 3.01 -6.09
CA LEU A 75 -12.82 3.11 -5.16
C LEU A 75 -13.97 3.88 -5.80
N ASN A 76 -13.69 5.08 -6.34
CA ASN A 76 -14.71 5.91 -6.99
C ASN A 76 -15.38 5.19 -8.16
N ASP A 77 -14.60 4.49 -8.99
CA ASP A 77 -15.16 3.69 -10.09
C ASP A 77 -16.02 2.54 -9.59
N PHE A 78 -15.57 1.85 -8.55
CA PHE A 78 -16.27 0.69 -8.04
C PHE A 78 -17.58 1.07 -7.34
N ALA A 79 -17.54 2.05 -6.43
CA ALA A 79 -18.72 2.51 -5.71
C ALA A 79 -19.80 3.01 -6.66
N ARG A 80 -19.45 3.88 -7.62
CA ARG A 80 -20.41 4.40 -8.62
C ARG A 80 -20.99 3.30 -9.51
N GLN A 81 -20.20 2.29 -9.87
CA GLN A 81 -20.69 1.14 -10.64
C GLN A 81 -21.60 0.21 -9.83
N ALA A 82 -21.37 0.08 -8.52
CA ALA A 82 -22.17 -0.74 -7.63
C ALA A 82 -23.54 -0.11 -7.33
N LEU A 83 -23.66 1.23 -7.35
CA LEU A 83 -24.92 1.95 -7.06
C LEU A 83 -26.13 1.45 -7.83
N ARG A 84 -25.97 0.98 -9.07
CA ARG A 84 -27.07 0.43 -9.90
C ARG A 84 -27.79 -0.77 -9.28
N PHE A 85 -27.22 -1.40 -8.26
CA PHE A 85 -27.81 -2.52 -7.53
C PHE A 85 -28.55 -2.08 -6.24
N TYR A 86 -28.51 -0.80 -5.90
CA TYR A 86 -29.08 -0.25 -4.67
C TYR A 86 -30.12 0.83 -5.01
N PRO A 87 -31.42 0.47 -5.12
CA PRO A 87 -32.44 1.34 -5.71
C PRO A 87 -32.74 2.61 -4.89
N ASN A 88 -32.40 2.64 -3.60
CA ASN A 88 -32.61 3.81 -2.74
C ASN A 88 -31.44 4.80 -2.79
N LEU A 89 -30.39 4.50 -3.54
CA LEU A 89 -29.17 5.29 -3.64
C LEU A 89 -29.02 5.89 -5.03
N CYS A 90 -28.54 7.13 -5.10
CA CYS A 90 -28.19 7.80 -6.35
C CYS A 90 -26.75 8.35 -6.32
N GLU A 91 -26.24 8.72 -7.49
CA GLU A 91 -24.84 9.09 -7.68
C GLU A 91 -24.44 10.37 -6.92
N GLU A 92 -25.40 11.29 -6.72
CA GLU A 92 -25.22 12.56 -6.01
C GLU A 92 -25.02 12.38 -4.50
N MET A 93 -25.48 11.26 -3.94
CA MET A 93 -25.29 10.93 -2.53
C MET A 93 -23.87 10.45 -2.22
N LEU A 94 -23.14 9.96 -3.24
CA LEU A 94 -21.81 9.40 -3.07
C LEU A 94 -20.76 10.52 -3.03
N ARG A 95 -19.98 10.54 -1.95
CA ARG A 95 -18.92 11.52 -1.75
C ARG A 95 -17.57 10.83 -1.57
N VAL A 96 -16.63 11.09 -2.47
CA VAL A 96 -15.29 10.49 -2.43
C VAL A 96 -14.26 11.60 -2.31
N ILE A 97 -13.44 11.57 -1.27
CA ILE A 97 -12.54 12.66 -0.90
C ILE A 97 -11.10 12.14 -0.82
N LEU A 98 -10.19 12.75 -1.58
CA LEU A 98 -8.75 12.56 -1.47
C LEU A 98 -8.15 13.70 -0.65
N VAL A 99 -7.51 13.37 0.48
CA VAL A 99 -6.81 14.32 1.34
C VAL A 99 -5.31 14.16 1.17
N HIS A 100 -4.60 15.25 0.88
CA HIS A 100 -3.15 15.25 0.74
C HIS A 100 -2.52 16.47 1.40
N SER A 101 -1.40 16.22 2.11
CA SER A 101 -0.70 17.23 2.89
C SER A 101 0.09 18.24 2.07
N GLY A 102 0.44 17.88 0.83
CA GLY A 102 1.23 18.75 -0.06
C GLY A 102 0.36 19.58 -1.01
N PRO A 103 0.98 20.50 -1.76
CA PRO A 103 0.29 21.35 -2.73
C PRO A 103 -0.07 20.62 -4.03
N ILE A 104 0.38 19.37 -4.20
CA ILE A 104 0.10 18.57 -5.38
C ILE A 104 0.11 17.07 -5.08
N ILE A 105 -0.74 16.31 -5.77
CA ILE A 105 -0.72 14.85 -5.80
C ILE A 105 0.29 14.31 -6.82
N LEU A 106 0.77 13.08 -6.62
CA LEU A 106 1.85 12.45 -7.38
C LEU A 106 3.08 13.36 -7.52
N PRO A 107 3.63 13.90 -6.41
CA PRO A 107 4.76 14.81 -6.47
C PRO A 107 5.97 14.22 -7.21
N GLU A 108 6.12 12.89 -7.21
CA GLU A 108 7.18 12.16 -7.90
C GLU A 108 7.08 12.25 -9.43
N LEU A 109 5.88 12.47 -9.97
CA LEU A 109 5.65 12.69 -11.41
C LEU A 109 5.85 14.16 -11.83
N GLY A 110 6.00 15.07 -10.86
CA GLY A 110 6.16 16.50 -11.09
C GLY A 110 4.85 17.25 -11.31
N GLU A 111 4.97 18.58 -11.34
CA GLU A 111 3.81 19.47 -11.20
C GLU A 111 2.78 19.34 -12.33
N SER A 112 3.24 19.20 -13.57
CA SER A 112 2.36 19.09 -14.74
C SER A 112 1.44 17.86 -14.65
N LEU A 113 2.00 16.69 -14.36
CA LEU A 113 1.24 15.43 -14.28
C LEU A 113 0.37 15.38 -13.03
N GLY A 114 0.81 15.92 -11.90
CA GLY A 114 0.00 16.01 -10.69
C GLY A 114 -1.24 16.89 -10.89
N ARG A 115 -1.10 18.07 -11.53
CA ARG A 115 -2.24 18.95 -11.85
C ARG A 115 -3.18 18.33 -12.88
N TYR A 116 -2.65 17.64 -13.89
CA TYR A 116 -3.48 16.87 -14.83
C TYR A 116 -4.30 15.80 -14.11
N THR A 117 -3.65 15.05 -13.22
CA THR A 117 -4.29 14.00 -12.42
C THR A 117 -5.41 14.56 -11.57
N GLN A 118 -5.17 15.68 -10.88
CA GLN A 118 -6.19 16.35 -10.08
C GLN A 118 -7.40 16.74 -10.93
N LYS A 119 -7.19 17.32 -12.12
CA LYS A 119 -8.28 17.68 -13.05
C LYS A 119 -9.09 16.45 -13.46
N VAL A 120 -8.45 15.32 -13.73
CA VAL A 120 -9.13 14.07 -14.11
C VAL A 120 -9.96 13.51 -12.95
N LEU A 121 -9.41 13.50 -11.73
CA LEU A 121 -10.13 13.02 -10.54
C LEU A 121 -11.35 13.91 -10.22
N VAL A 122 -11.19 15.23 -10.24
CA VAL A 122 -12.27 16.19 -9.98
C VAL A 122 -13.39 16.07 -11.01
N ARG A 123 -13.07 15.96 -12.31
CA ARG A 123 -14.07 15.71 -13.37
C ARG A 123 -14.86 14.42 -13.18
N ARG A 124 -14.37 13.50 -12.35
CA ARG A 124 -14.99 12.20 -12.06
C ARG A 124 -15.66 12.15 -10.70
N GLY A 125 -15.91 13.30 -10.09
CA GLY A 125 -16.63 13.42 -8.82
C GLY A 125 -15.80 13.07 -7.58
N VAL A 126 -14.46 13.13 -7.67
CA VAL A 126 -13.58 13.04 -6.51
C VAL A 126 -13.25 14.45 -6.02
N GLU A 127 -13.56 14.74 -4.76
CA GLU A 127 -13.09 15.95 -4.09
C GLU A 127 -11.61 15.81 -3.73
N VAL A 128 -10.78 16.81 -4.07
CA VAL A 128 -9.35 16.79 -3.74
C VAL A 128 -9.04 17.94 -2.78
N ARG A 129 -8.60 17.60 -1.57
CA ARG A 129 -8.21 18.52 -0.50
C ARG A 129 -6.68 18.52 -0.37
N LEU A 130 -6.04 19.56 -0.92
CA LEU A 130 -4.58 19.75 -0.89
C LEU A 130 -4.19 20.63 0.29
N ASN A 131 -2.92 20.56 0.69
CA ASN A 131 -2.40 21.26 1.87
C ASN A 131 -3.19 20.94 3.15
N THR A 132 -3.79 19.74 3.22
CA THR A 132 -4.63 19.32 4.33
C THR A 132 -4.18 17.98 4.87
N ARG A 133 -4.15 17.84 6.19
CA ARG A 133 -3.81 16.60 6.88
C ARG A 133 -5.02 16.09 7.64
N VAL A 134 -5.20 14.78 7.67
CA VAL A 134 -6.08 14.13 8.63
C VAL A 134 -5.38 14.17 10.01
N LYS A 135 -6.12 14.58 11.04
CA LYS A 135 -5.62 14.79 12.41
C LYS A 135 -6.13 13.73 13.39
N SER A 136 -7.41 13.41 13.32
CA SER A 136 -8.03 12.39 14.17
C SER A 136 -9.24 11.76 13.46
N MET A 137 -9.75 10.66 14.01
CA MET A 137 -10.92 9.96 13.50
C MET A 137 -11.73 9.38 14.66
N THR A 138 -13.06 9.39 14.53
CA THR A 138 -14.01 8.60 15.31
C THR A 138 -14.65 7.55 14.40
N GLU A 139 -15.51 6.68 14.93
CA GLU A 139 -16.22 5.67 14.14
C GLU A 139 -17.07 6.26 12.99
N ASN A 140 -17.47 7.53 13.10
CA ASN A 140 -18.39 8.21 12.19
C ASN A 140 -17.88 9.53 11.59
N SER A 141 -16.64 9.95 11.89
CA SER A 141 -16.11 11.21 11.37
C SER A 141 -14.58 11.22 11.28
N VAL A 142 -14.07 11.92 10.28
CA VAL A 142 -12.64 12.23 10.11
C VAL A 142 -12.43 13.72 10.31
N PHE A 143 -11.49 14.08 11.17
CA PHE A 143 -11.16 15.46 11.48
C PHE A 143 -9.88 15.87 10.76
N LEU A 144 -9.96 16.98 10.05
CA LEU A 144 -8.85 17.56 9.32
C LEU A 144 -8.10 18.60 10.17
N GLY A 145 -6.89 18.95 9.74
CA GLY A 145 -6.02 19.89 10.46
C GLY A 145 -6.57 21.32 10.56
N ASP A 146 -7.48 21.71 9.68
CA ASP A 146 -8.22 22.98 9.65
C ASP A 146 -9.50 22.96 10.51
N SER A 147 -9.64 21.97 11.40
CA SER A 147 -10.82 21.74 12.25
C SER A 147 -12.11 21.41 11.51
N VAL A 148 -12.03 21.10 10.21
CA VAL A 148 -13.17 20.62 9.43
C VAL A 148 -13.42 19.15 9.76
N SER A 149 -14.66 18.84 10.16
CA SER A 149 -15.13 17.46 10.30
C SER A 149 -15.78 16.98 9.00
N ILE A 150 -15.40 15.79 8.56
CA ILE A 150 -16.04 15.07 7.47
C ILE A 150 -16.79 13.87 8.08
N PRO A 151 -18.13 13.84 8.03
CA PRO A 151 -18.89 12.65 8.39
C PRO A 151 -18.51 11.50 7.46
N THR A 152 -17.93 10.43 8.00
CA THR A 152 -17.53 9.24 7.23
C THR A 152 -17.32 8.05 8.14
N ARG A 153 -17.71 6.86 7.69
CA ARG A 153 -17.40 5.59 8.36
C ARG A 153 -16.28 4.79 7.67
N THR A 154 -15.62 5.39 6.68
CA THR A 154 -14.55 4.74 5.91
C THR A 154 -13.40 5.71 5.60
N LEU A 155 -12.30 5.54 6.34
CA LEU A 155 -11.01 6.15 6.05
C LEU A 155 -10.06 5.10 5.48
N VAL A 156 -9.45 5.40 4.33
CA VAL A 156 -8.38 4.61 3.74
C VAL A 156 -7.06 5.35 3.90
N TRP A 157 -6.09 4.71 4.54
CA TRP A 157 -4.81 5.33 4.90
C TRP A 157 -3.68 4.86 3.97
N THR A 158 -3.12 5.81 3.23
CA THR A 158 -2.00 5.62 2.30
C THR A 158 -0.89 6.65 2.49
N ALA A 159 -0.94 7.41 3.58
CA ALA A 159 -0.12 8.62 3.77
C ALA A 159 1.35 8.35 4.18
N GLY A 160 1.76 7.10 4.34
CA GLY A 160 3.15 6.77 4.59
C GLY A 160 3.40 5.32 5.00
N THR A 161 4.66 4.92 4.91
CA THR A 161 5.16 3.62 5.36
C THR A 161 6.39 3.81 6.23
N VAL A 162 6.62 2.89 7.16
CA VAL A 162 7.84 2.80 7.97
C VAL A 162 8.48 1.42 7.76
N PRO A 163 9.81 1.30 7.90
CA PRO A 163 10.47 -0.01 7.88
C PRO A 163 9.83 -0.96 8.90
N SER A 164 9.90 -2.26 8.62
CA SER A 164 9.36 -3.29 9.53
C SER A 164 9.84 -3.07 10.98
N PRO A 165 8.95 -3.13 12.00
CA PRO A 165 9.33 -2.87 13.39
C PRO A 165 10.46 -3.76 13.91
N LEU A 166 10.60 -4.97 13.36
CA LEU A 166 11.70 -5.89 13.66
C LEU A 166 13.08 -5.32 13.32
N ILE A 167 13.16 -4.33 12.43
CA ILE A 167 14.42 -3.64 12.11
C ILE A 167 14.94 -2.86 13.31
N PHE A 168 14.06 -2.27 14.13
CA PHE A 168 14.48 -1.43 15.25
C PHE A 168 15.25 -2.22 16.31
N SER A 169 14.90 -3.49 16.54
CA SER A 169 15.58 -4.36 17.50
C SER A 169 16.93 -4.90 17.02
N LEU A 170 17.29 -4.73 15.74
CA LEU A 170 18.55 -5.26 15.22
C LEU A 170 19.74 -4.41 15.72
N PRO A 171 20.86 -5.00 16.17
CA PRO A 171 22.03 -4.27 16.66
C PRO A 171 22.91 -3.64 15.54
N CYS A 172 22.37 -3.45 14.33
CA CYS A 172 23.08 -2.83 13.21
C CYS A 172 22.82 -1.32 13.12
N ALA A 173 23.72 -0.59 12.44
CA ALA A 173 23.56 0.83 12.15
C ALA A 173 22.30 1.08 11.31
N LYS A 174 21.58 2.17 11.63
CA LYS A 174 20.33 2.54 10.98
C LYS A 174 20.32 4.01 10.61
N GLU A 175 19.73 4.34 9.47
CA GLU A 175 19.48 5.71 9.04
C GLU A 175 18.03 5.84 8.58
N ARG A 176 17.31 6.83 9.13
CA ARG A 176 15.86 7.02 8.90
C ARG A 176 15.06 5.73 9.12
N GLY A 177 15.41 4.98 10.15
CA GLY A 177 14.78 3.69 10.53
C GLY A 177 15.14 2.49 9.65
N ARG A 178 16.00 2.66 8.63
CA ARG A 178 16.40 1.60 7.69
C ARG A 178 17.81 1.12 7.98
N VAL A 179 18.11 -0.16 7.74
CA VAL A 179 19.44 -0.75 7.93
C VAL A 179 20.43 -0.13 6.95
N VAL A 180 21.53 0.44 7.44
CA VAL A 180 22.58 0.99 6.58
C VAL A 180 23.32 -0.14 5.87
N VAL A 181 23.44 -0.04 4.55
CA VAL A 181 24.25 -0.97 3.75
C VAL A 181 25.30 -0.23 2.94
N ASN A 182 26.38 -0.92 2.59
CA ASN A 182 27.37 -0.39 1.66
C ASN A 182 26.91 -0.54 0.19
N GLN A 183 27.75 -0.09 -0.75
CA GLN A 183 27.48 -0.18 -2.20
C GLN A 183 27.29 -1.61 -2.73
N PHE A 184 27.67 -2.63 -1.96
CA PHE A 184 27.49 -4.05 -2.30
C PHE A 184 26.25 -4.66 -1.63
N LEU A 185 25.43 -3.83 -0.97
CA LEU A 185 24.22 -4.20 -0.23
C LEU A 185 24.50 -5.03 1.04
N ALA A 186 25.77 -5.06 1.48
CA ALA A 186 26.19 -5.72 2.70
C ALA A 186 26.06 -4.77 3.89
N VAL A 187 25.69 -5.31 5.05
CA VAL A 187 25.59 -4.56 6.31
C VAL A 187 27.01 -4.39 6.88
N PRO A 188 27.50 -3.16 7.10
CA PRO A 188 28.81 -2.93 7.73
C PRO A 188 28.90 -3.61 9.09
N ASP A 189 30.08 -4.12 9.45
CA ASP A 189 30.36 -4.79 10.73
C ASP A 189 29.62 -6.13 10.96
N TRP A 190 28.82 -6.58 9.98
CA TRP A 190 28.07 -7.84 10.04
C TRP A 190 28.44 -8.74 8.85
N PRO A 191 29.49 -9.58 8.98
CA PRO A 191 29.91 -10.48 7.91
C PRO A 191 28.78 -11.40 7.47
N ASN A 192 28.66 -11.61 6.15
CA ASN A 192 27.62 -12.47 5.55
C ASN A 192 26.17 -12.04 5.86
N VAL A 193 25.96 -10.76 6.16
CA VAL A 193 24.62 -10.15 6.30
C VAL A 193 24.44 -9.08 5.23
N TRP A 194 23.31 -9.17 4.53
CA TRP A 194 22.88 -8.21 3.50
C TRP A 194 21.49 -7.69 3.82
N ALA A 195 21.15 -6.49 3.36
CA ALA A 195 19.80 -5.94 3.47
C ALA A 195 19.37 -5.28 2.15
N VAL A 196 18.10 -5.44 1.79
CA VAL A 196 17.52 -4.93 0.53
C VAL A 196 16.08 -4.44 0.72
N GLY A 197 15.57 -3.70 -0.25
CA GLY A 197 14.21 -3.18 -0.29
C GLY A 197 13.95 -2.08 0.73
N ASP A 198 12.68 -1.89 1.09
CA ASP A 198 12.26 -0.75 1.92
C ASP A 198 12.89 -0.71 3.32
N CYS A 199 13.39 -1.85 3.83
CA CYS A 199 14.07 -1.92 5.12
C CYS A 199 15.56 -1.52 5.06
N ALA A 200 16.13 -1.32 3.87
CA ALA A 200 17.53 -0.98 3.68
C ALA A 200 17.70 0.49 3.27
N PHE A 201 18.72 1.14 3.85
CA PHE A 201 19.22 2.43 3.42
C PHE A 201 20.33 2.17 2.41
N VAL A 202 19.95 2.07 1.13
CA VAL A 202 20.88 1.80 0.04
C VAL A 202 21.43 3.14 -0.48
N PRO A 203 22.75 3.40 -0.39
CA PRO A 203 23.34 4.66 -0.83
C PRO A 203 23.29 4.77 -2.36
N ASP A 204 22.93 5.95 -2.87
CA ASP A 204 23.02 6.26 -4.29
C ASP A 204 24.42 6.77 -4.62
N ILE A 205 25.23 5.90 -5.23
CA ILE A 205 26.62 6.19 -5.61
C ILE A 205 26.69 7.33 -6.65
N GLN A 206 25.64 7.51 -7.46
CA GLN A 206 25.59 8.57 -8.47
C GLN A 206 25.22 9.93 -7.86
N ASN A 207 24.60 9.95 -6.68
CA ASN A 207 24.17 11.15 -5.99
C ASN A 207 24.59 11.08 -4.51
N PRO A 208 25.83 11.48 -4.17
CA PRO A 208 26.35 11.42 -2.81
C PRO A 208 25.39 12.08 -1.80
N GLY A 209 25.15 11.41 -0.67
CA GLY A 209 24.23 11.87 0.38
C GLY A 209 22.75 11.55 0.14
N LYS A 210 22.39 10.92 -0.98
CA LYS A 210 21.03 10.40 -1.22
C LYS A 210 21.00 8.87 -1.10
N SER A 211 19.81 8.35 -0.80
CA SER A 211 19.52 6.91 -0.84
C SER A 211 18.56 6.60 -1.97
N HIS A 212 18.61 5.37 -2.47
CA HIS A 212 17.63 4.87 -3.42
C HIS A 212 16.22 4.89 -2.80
N PRO A 213 15.19 5.24 -3.59
CA PRO A 213 13.82 5.30 -3.10
C PRO A 213 13.26 3.90 -2.80
N PRO A 214 12.40 3.76 -1.77
CA PRO A 214 11.77 2.50 -1.37
C PRO A 214 10.71 2.11 -2.40
N THR A 215 11.15 1.51 -3.48
CA THR A 215 10.30 1.07 -4.58
C THR A 215 10.70 -0.33 -4.96
N ALA A 216 9.72 -1.08 -5.42
CA ALA A 216 9.94 -2.40 -5.96
C ALA A 216 11.02 -2.49 -7.02
N GLN A 217 11.00 -1.55 -7.97
CA GLN A 217 11.94 -1.54 -9.09
C GLN A 217 13.39 -1.59 -8.60
N HIS A 218 13.66 -0.97 -7.44
CA HIS A 218 14.92 -1.05 -6.74
C HIS A 218 15.05 -2.38 -6.02
N ALA A 219 14.11 -2.75 -5.14
CA ALA A 219 14.15 -3.99 -4.35
C ALA A 219 14.43 -5.26 -5.18
N ILE A 220 13.81 -5.40 -6.36
CA ILE A 220 14.01 -6.54 -7.26
C ILE A 220 15.43 -6.57 -7.83
N ARG A 221 15.95 -5.39 -8.20
CA ARG A 221 17.30 -5.26 -8.75
C ARG A 221 18.35 -5.43 -7.67
N GLU A 222 18.10 -4.90 -6.49
CA GLU A 222 18.90 -5.12 -5.29
C GLU A 222 18.97 -6.60 -4.96
N GLY A 223 17.84 -7.32 -4.99
CA GLY A 223 17.80 -8.77 -4.79
C GLY A 223 18.66 -9.54 -5.79
N LYS A 224 18.64 -9.16 -7.07
CA LYS A 224 19.52 -9.75 -8.10
C LYS A 224 21.00 -9.49 -7.81
N VAL A 225 21.36 -8.28 -7.38
CA VAL A 225 22.75 -7.93 -7.05
C VAL A 225 23.21 -8.64 -5.78
N VAL A 226 22.38 -8.72 -4.74
CA VAL A 226 22.69 -9.48 -3.52
C VAL A 226 22.92 -10.96 -3.84
N ALA A 227 22.06 -11.57 -4.66
CA ALA A 227 22.26 -12.97 -5.06
C ALA A 227 23.61 -13.17 -5.78
N GLN A 228 23.98 -12.26 -6.69
CA GLN A 228 25.27 -12.27 -7.37
C GLN A 228 26.44 -12.10 -6.39
N ASN A 229 26.31 -11.20 -5.42
CA ASN A 229 27.34 -10.93 -4.42
C ASN A 229 27.51 -12.08 -3.44
N ILE A 230 26.43 -12.73 -3.01
CA ILE A 230 26.50 -13.94 -2.17
C ILE A 230 27.26 -15.05 -2.91
N ALA A 231 26.91 -15.31 -4.17
CA ALA A 231 27.63 -16.29 -5.00
C ALA A 231 29.09 -15.91 -5.19
N ALA A 232 29.40 -14.62 -5.36
CA ALA A 232 30.77 -14.14 -5.48
C ALA A 232 31.58 -14.38 -4.20
N VAL A 233 31.02 -14.11 -3.01
CA VAL A 233 31.68 -14.40 -1.73
C VAL A 233 32.00 -15.89 -1.60
N LEU A 234 31.03 -16.77 -1.89
CA LEU A 234 31.21 -18.23 -1.78
C LEU A 234 32.28 -18.76 -2.74
N LEU A 235 32.47 -18.11 -3.88
CA LEU A 235 33.43 -18.50 -4.93
C LEU A 235 34.73 -17.70 -4.90
N GLY A 236 34.95 -16.85 -3.89
CA GLY A 236 36.14 -15.98 -3.81
C GLY A 236 36.27 -14.97 -4.96
N ARG A 237 35.15 -14.54 -5.56
CA ARG A 237 35.10 -13.59 -6.68
C ARG A 237 34.85 -12.16 -6.20
N ARG A 238 35.15 -11.19 -7.07
CA ARG A 238 34.92 -9.77 -6.80
C ARG A 238 33.42 -9.43 -6.71
N LEU A 239 33.06 -8.61 -5.73
CA LEU A 239 31.71 -8.11 -5.54
C LEU A 239 31.31 -7.06 -6.57
N LYS A 240 30.03 -6.99 -6.87
CA LYS A 240 29.41 -6.05 -7.80
C LYS A 240 28.66 -4.96 -7.04
N SER A 241 28.96 -3.70 -7.32
CA SER A 241 28.24 -2.57 -6.75
C SER A 241 26.83 -2.45 -7.33
N PHE A 242 25.89 -2.00 -6.50
CA PHE A 242 24.54 -1.67 -6.90
C PHE A 242 24.47 -0.22 -7.41
N SER A 243 23.92 -0.04 -8.60
CA SER A 243 23.57 1.28 -9.12
C SER A 243 22.40 1.12 -10.08
N PHE A 244 21.33 1.86 -9.83
CA PHE A 244 20.14 1.81 -10.67
C PHE A 244 19.50 3.19 -10.81
N LYS A 245 19.11 3.51 -12.05
CA LYS A 245 18.35 4.72 -12.37
C LYS A 245 16.94 4.33 -12.80
N THR A 246 15.93 4.90 -12.15
CA THR A 246 14.53 4.69 -12.49
C THR A 246 14.27 5.05 -13.95
N ILE A 247 13.72 4.10 -14.70
CA ILE A 247 13.45 4.24 -16.15
C ILE A 247 12.12 4.96 -16.39
N GLY A 248 11.13 4.70 -15.54
CA GLY A 248 9.85 5.38 -15.59
C GLY A 248 8.96 5.12 -14.38
N LEU A 249 8.02 6.04 -14.21
CA LEU A 249 6.99 6.06 -13.17
C LEU A 249 5.62 6.12 -13.85
N LEU A 250 4.67 5.29 -13.42
CA LEU A 250 3.34 5.23 -14.02
C LEU A 250 2.29 5.09 -12.93
N ALA A 251 1.15 5.76 -13.08
CA ALA A 251 -0.01 5.64 -12.19
C ALA A 251 -1.30 5.46 -13.00
N SER A 252 -2.17 4.57 -12.54
CA SER A 252 -3.51 4.38 -13.10
C SER A 252 -4.51 5.35 -12.49
N LEU A 253 -5.30 6.03 -13.31
CA LEU A 253 -6.32 6.95 -12.83
C LEU A 253 -7.72 6.35 -12.86
N GLY A 254 -7.90 5.08 -13.23
CA GLY A 254 -9.21 4.47 -13.47
C GLY A 254 -9.85 4.88 -14.81
N ARG A 255 -11.02 4.33 -15.17
CA ARG A 255 -11.73 4.52 -16.47
C ARG A 255 -10.84 4.74 -17.70
N ARG A 256 -9.83 3.88 -17.91
CA ARG A 256 -8.91 3.95 -19.06
C ARG A 256 -8.07 5.23 -19.14
N MET A 257 -7.82 5.88 -18.00
CA MET A 257 -6.96 7.06 -17.88
C MET A 257 -5.73 6.71 -17.04
N GLY A 258 -4.59 7.29 -17.41
CA GLY A 258 -3.33 7.09 -16.70
C GLY A 258 -2.41 8.30 -16.84
N VAL A 259 -1.34 8.29 -16.07
CA VAL A 259 -0.20 9.21 -16.21
C VAL A 259 1.09 8.43 -16.15
N ALA A 260 2.06 8.82 -16.95
CA ALA A 260 3.37 8.17 -17.00
C ALA A 260 4.47 9.19 -17.27
N ARG A 261 5.62 8.99 -16.63
CA ARG A 261 6.86 9.69 -16.95
C ARG A 261 7.91 8.65 -17.31
N ILE A 262 8.37 8.64 -18.56
CA ILE A 262 9.30 7.63 -19.08
C ILE A 262 10.44 8.37 -19.79
N PHE A 263 11.70 8.06 -19.43
CA PHE A 263 12.88 8.76 -19.95
C PHE A 263 12.81 10.29 -19.89
N GLY A 264 12.08 10.84 -18.91
CA GLY A 264 11.88 12.28 -18.74
C GLY A 264 10.68 12.86 -19.50
N PHE A 265 10.09 12.13 -20.45
CA PHE A 265 8.89 12.54 -21.18
C PHE A 265 7.62 12.22 -20.39
N ASN A 266 6.67 13.15 -20.43
CA ASN A 266 5.38 13.04 -19.76
C ASN A 266 4.31 12.56 -20.73
N PHE A 267 3.55 11.55 -20.32
CA PHE A 267 2.42 11.00 -21.07
C PHE A 267 1.18 10.98 -20.18
N SER A 268 0.02 11.19 -20.78
CA SER A 268 -1.25 11.26 -20.04
C SER A 268 -2.43 10.68 -20.83
N GLY A 269 -3.56 10.47 -20.15
CA GLY A 269 -4.81 10.04 -20.74
C GLY A 269 -4.81 8.56 -21.15
N PHE A 270 -5.51 8.27 -22.25
CA PHE A 270 -5.69 6.90 -22.74
C PHE A 270 -4.36 6.25 -23.16
N PHE A 271 -3.46 7.00 -23.81
CA PHE A 271 -2.17 6.46 -24.23
C PHE A 271 -1.30 6.06 -23.03
N ALA A 272 -1.27 6.88 -21.98
CA ALA A 272 -0.60 6.54 -20.73
C ALA A 272 -1.22 5.33 -20.02
N TRP A 273 -2.55 5.20 -20.04
CA TRP A 273 -3.24 4.01 -19.54
C TRP A 273 -2.89 2.74 -20.32
N TRP A 274 -2.82 2.83 -21.65
CA TRP A 274 -2.42 1.71 -22.50
C TRP A 274 -0.98 1.30 -22.23
N MET A 275 -0.05 2.26 -22.13
CA MET A 275 1.34 1.98 -21.74
C MET A 275 1.42 1.34 -20.35
N TRP A 276 0.65 1.84 -19.38
CA TRP A 276 0.56 1.24 -18.05
C TRP A 276 0.14 -0.22 -18.14
N ARG A 277 -0.90 -0.56 -18.92
CA ARG A 277 -1.28 -1.95 -19.14
C ARG A 277 -0.15 -2.79 -19.74
N THR A 278 0.45 -2.32 -20.83
CA THR A 278 1.50 -3.06 -21.55
C THR A 278 2.71 -3.33 -20.67
N VAL A 279 3.22 -2.32 -19.96
CA VAL A 279 4.39 -2.44 -19.08
C VAL A 279 4.11 -3.41 -17.94
N TYR A 280 2.94 -3.31 -17.29
CA TYR A 280 2.62 -4.17 -16.14
C TYR A 280 2.32 -5.61 -16.57
N LEU A 281 1.68 -5.81 -17.72
CA LEU A 281 1.49 -7.13 -18.31
C LEU A 281 2.84 -7.80 -18.61
N SER A 282 3.81 -7.06 -19.16
CA SER A 282 5.14 -7.63 -19.44
C SER A 282 5.90 -8.05 -18.17
N LYS A 283 5.65 -7.40 -17.04
CA LYS A 283 6.32 -7.64 -15.75
C LYS A 283 5.81 -8.87 -15.01
N LEU A 284 4.64 -9.40 -15.36
CA LEU A 284 4.16 -10.63 -14.72
C LEU A 284 5.12 -11.80 -14.99
N PRO A 285 5.39 -12.66 -14.00
CA PRO A 285 6.47 -13.64 -14.09
C PRO A 285 6.15 -14.80 -15.04
N SER A 286 4.88 -15.14 -15.24
CA SER A 286 4.44 -16.37 -15.91
C SER A 286 3.46 -16.06 -17.04
N LEU A 287 3.53 -16.82 -18.14
CA LEU A 287 2.68 -16.60 -19.32
C LEU A 287 1.19 -16.86 -19.03
N ASP A 288 0.87 -17.83 -18.19
CA ASP A 288 -0.49 -18.12 -17.72
C ASP A 288 -1.09 -16.91 -16.98
N LYS A 289 -0.32 -16.28 -16.08
CA LYS A 289 -0.74 -15.06 -15.37
C LYS A 289 -0.95 -13.90 -16.33
N LYS A 290 -0.07 -13.76 -17.34
CA LYS A 290 -0.22 -12.74 -18.39
C LYS A 290 -1.51 -12.93 -19.16
N VAL A 291 -1.76 -14.14 -19.66
CA VAL A 291 -2.96 -14.43 -20.46
C VAL A 291 -4.22 -14.22 -19.63
N ARG A 292 -4.27 -14.72 -18.39
CA ARG A 292 -5.41 -14.51 -17.49
C ARG A 292 -5.69 -13.02 -17.26
N VAL A 293 -4.68 -12.26 -16.83
CA VAL A 293 -4.83 -10.82 -16.59
C VAL A 293 -5.22 -10.10 -17.87
N ALA A 294 -4.65 -10.44 -19.03
CA ALA A 294 -5.04 -9.84 -20.31
C ALA A 294 -6.49 -10.16 -20.69
N PHE A 295 -6.96 -11.38 -20.42
CA PHE A 295 -8.33 -11.81 -20.66
C PHE A 295 -9.30 -11.09 -19.73
N ASP A 296 -9.03 -11.07 -18.42
CA ASP A 296 -9.82 -10.31 -17.43
C ASP A 296 -9.89 -8.83 -17.80
N TRP A 297 -8.76 -8.28 -18.25
CA TRP A 297 -8.66 -6.93 -18.75
C TRP A 297 -9.46 -6.64 -20.01
N THR A 298 -9.69 -7.65 -20.83
CA THR A 298 -10.51 -7.58 -22.04
C THR A 298 -11.98 -7.72 -21.67
N LEU A 299 -12.31 -8.65 -20.78
CA LEU A 299 -13.66 -8.82 -20.25
C LEU A 299 -14.13 -7.56 -19.50
N ASP A 300 -13.27 -6.91 -18.72
CA ASP A 300 -13.52 -5.62 -18.05
C ASP A 300 -13.91 -4.49 -19.03
N LEU A 301 -13.60 -4.62 -20.33
CA LEU A 301 -14.01 -3.65 -21.34
C LEU A 301 -15.46 -3.86 -21.80
N LEU A 302 -15.95 -5.10 -21.72
CA LEU A 302 -17.23 -5.56 -22.26
C LEU A 302 -18.27 -5.79 -21.17
N PHE A 303 -17.84 -6.26 -19.99
CA PHE A 303 -18.69 -6.63 -18.88
C PHE A 303 -18.43 -5.72 -17.68
N PRO A 304 -19.49 -5.35 -16.96
CA PRO A 304 -19.34 -4.56 -15.76
C PRO A 304 -18.70 -5.38 -14.63
N LYS A 305 -18.07 -4.71 -13.65
CA LYS A 305 -17.41 -5.41 -12.54
C LYS A 305 -18.43 -6.19 -11.72
N ASP A 306 -18.04 -7.38 -11.31
CA ASP A 306 -18.82 -8.19 -10.37
C ASP A 306 -18.97 -7.45 -9.04
N VAL A 307 -20.17 -7.52 -8.47
CA VAL A 307 -20.55 -6.87 -7.19
C VAL A 307 -20.79 -7.91 -6.09
N CYS A 308 -20.47 -9.18 -6.35
CA CYS A 308 -20.50 -10.21 -5.31
C CYS A 308 -19.61 -9.80 -4.14
N ALA A 309 -20.22 -9.78 -2.94
CA ALA A 309 -19.50 -9.75 -1.70
C ALA A 309 -18.65 -11.03 -1.63
N LEU A 310 -17.37 -10.87 -1.35
CA LEU A 310 -16.57 -11.99 -0.87
C LEU A 310 -16.92 -12.10 0.61
N ASP A 311 -17.35 -13.29 1.01
CA ASP A 311 -17.79 -13.55 2.38
C ASP A 311 -16.73 -13.10 3.39
N ASP A 312 -17.23 -12.69 4.55
CA ASP A 312 -16.52 -11.94 5.58
C ASP A 312 -15.20 -12.63 5.98
N LEU A 313 -14.06 -11.99 5.70
CA LEU A 313 -12.79 -12.34 6.36
C LEU A 313 -12.66 -11.63 7.73
N ASP A 314 -13.78 -11.35 8.40
CA ASP A 314 -13.79 -10.89 9.79
C ASP A 314 -13.93 -12.10 10.74
N HIS A 315 -12.81 -12.78 10.98
CA HIS A 315 -12.38 -13.02 12.35
C HIS A 315 -10.92 -13.47 12.40
N ARG A 316 -10.22 -12.90 13.38
CA ARG A 316 -8.93 -13.34 13.92
C ARG A 316 -8.71 -14.84 13.72
N ARG A 317 -7.78 -15.20 12.84
CA ARG A 317 -6.98 -16.42 13.05
C ARG A 317 -5.60 -15.94 13.45
N ASP A 318 -5.28 -16.25 14.71
CA ASP A 318 -4.10 -15.87 15.44
C ASP A 318 -2.82 -16.20 14.67
N PHE A 319 -2.19 -15.18 14.09
CA PHE A 319 -0.77 -15.20 13.75
C PHE A 319 -0.26 -13.75 13.73
N HIS A 320 -0.35 -13.06 14.87
CA HIS A 320 0.57 -12.01 15.30
C HIS A 320 0.15 -11.54 16.70
N ARG A 321 0.71 -12.19 17.73
CA ARG A 321 0.85 -11.57 19.04
C ARG A 321 1.88 -10.44 18.87
N GLN A 322 1.42 -9.22 18.64
CA GLN A 322 2.23 -8.03 18.85
C GLN A 322 2.32 -7.82 20.35
N ASP A 323 3.49 -8.04 20.94
CA ASP A 323 3.76 -7.57 22.28
C ASP A 323 3.81 -6.04 22.23
N ASP A 324 2.88 -5.40 22.91
CA ASP A 324 2.75 -3.95 23.04
C ASP A 324 4.04 -3.34 23.61
N THR A 325 4.91 -2.86 22.71
CA THR A 325 6.09 -2.08 23.09
C THR A 325 5.71 -0.60 22.96
N ARG A 326 5.31 0.03 24.06
CA ARG A 326 5.08 1.48 24.10
C ARG A 326 6.44 2.20 24.04
N ILE A 327 6.67 2.97 22.98
CA ILE A 327 7.81 3.87 22.86
C ILE A 327 7.30 5.30 23.08
N THR A 328 7.58 5.87 24.24
CA THR A 328 7.37 7.29 24.54
C THR A 328 8.58 8.09 24.08
N MET A 329 8.38 9.19 23.35
CA MET A 329 9.42 10.17 23.06
C MET A 329 9.38 11.26 24.13
N GLU A 330 10.45 11.41 24.91
CA GLU A 330 10.69 12.64 25.66
C GLU A 330 11.65 13.54 24.87
N ASN A 331 11.39 14.85 24.92
CA ASN A 331 12.20 15.90 24.33
C ASN A 331 13.54 16.02 25.07
N ASN A 332 14.46 15.08 24.83
CA ASN A 332 15.91 15.21 24.96
C ASN A 332 16.54 13.83 24.77
N GLY A 333 16.88 13.47 23.53
CA GLY A 333 18.01 12.61 23.17
C GLY A 333 18.16 11.18 23.70
N ASP A 334 17.46 10.76 24.76
CA ASP A 334 17.67 9.49 25.45
C ASP A 334 16.46 8.57 25.32
N TYR A 335 16.73 7.35 24.87
CA TYR A 335 15.73 6.30 24.65
C TYR A 335 15.68 5.40 25.89
N GLN A 336 14.56 5.43 26.62
CA GLN A 336 14.28 4.42 27.64
C GLN A 336 13.17 3.48 27.17
N VAL A 337 13.48 2.19 27.11
CA VAL A 337 12.54 1.11 26.82
C VAL A 337 12.16 0.46 28.15
N THR A 338 10.93 0.66 28.61
CA THR A 338 10.43 -0.06 29.79
C THR A 338 9.71 -1.32 29.35
N VAL A 339 10.34 -2.48 29.53
CA VAL A 339 9.70 -3.79 29.33
C VAL A 339 9.03 -4.21 30.64
N ARG A 340 7.71 -4.41 30.65
CA ARG A 340 7.05 -5.10 31.77
C ARG A 340 7.35 -6.60 31.68
N GLN A 341 8.11 -7.13 32.63
CA GLN A 341 8.21 -8.58 32.83
C GLN A 341 6.86 -9.14 33.33
N PRO A 342 6.32 -10.21 32.71
CA PRO A 342 5.19 -10.93 33.28
C PRO A 342 5.65 -11.87 34.41
N ALA A 343 4.85 -11.96 35.47
CA ALA A 343 5.05 -12.89 36.57
C ALA A 343 4.93 -14.35 36.10
N HIS A 344 5.92 -15.18 36.43
CA HIS A 344 5.90 -16.61 36.17
C HIS A 344 4.84 -17.32 37.02
N SER A 345 3.96 -18.10 36.38
CA SER A 345 3.32 -19.26 37.01
C SER A 345 3.74 -20.52 36.25
N SER A 346 4.21 -21.51 37.01
CA SER A 346 4.66 -22.81 36.58
C SER A 346 3.47 -23.73 36.26
N MET A 347 3.58 -24.56 35.22
CA MET A 347 3.25 -26.00 35.20
C MET A 347 3.18 -26.55 33.77
N GLY A 348 3.72 -27.77 33.59
CA GLY A 348 3.10 -28.79 32.73
C GLY A 348 3.70 -29.03 31.34
N THR A 349 4.63 -29.98 31.27
CA THR A 349 5.10 -30.69 30.07
C THR A 349 3.98 -31.44 29.35
N GLY A 350 3.90 -31.32 28.01
CA GLY A 350 3.05 -32.15 27.16
C GLY A 350 3.34 -31.91 25.66
N LEU A 351 4.21 -32.73 25.07
CA LEU A 351 4.49 -32.76 23.64
C LEU A 351 3.37 -33.52 22.91
N THR A 352 2.67 -32.87 21.98
CA THR A 352 1.83 -33.55 20.99
C THR A 352 2.14 -33.05 19.59
N ARG A 353 2.54 -34.00 18.75
CA ARG A 353 2.90 -33.87 17.33
C ARG A 353 1.62 -33.75 16.50
N ILE A 354 1.51 -32.73 15.64
CA ILE A 354 0.40 -32.55 14.69
C ILE A 354 0.97 -32.66 13.27
N GLU A 355 0.49 -33.63 12.49
CA GLU A 355 0.77 -33.78 11.06
C GLU A 355 -0.11 -32.83 10.21
N PRO A 356 0.36 -32.37 9.03
CA PRO A 356 -0.41 -31.43 8.22
C PRO A 356 -1.47 -32.14 7.36
N ALA A 357 -2.74 -31.81 7.60
CA ALA A 357 -3.84 -32.16 6.72
C ALA A 357 -3.79 -31.33 5.41
N GLY A 358 -4.00 -32.00 4.28
CA GLY A 358 -3.90 -31.47 2.93
C GLY A 358 -4.84 -30.29 2.64
N ILE A 359 -4.33 -29.34 1.85
CA ILE A 359 -5.07 -28.17 1.37
C ILE A 359 -5.62 -28.48 -0.02
N GLU A 360 -6.95 -28.61 -0.11
CA GLU A 360 -7.69 -28.60 -1.37
C GLU A 360 -7.50 -27.25 -2.08
N ARG A 361 -7.20 -27.33 -3.37
CA ARG A 361 -6.96 -26.20 -4.27
C ARG A 361 -8.22 -25.93 -5.07
N ASP A 362 -9.15 -25.13 -4.57
CA ASP A 362 -10.17 -24.50 -5.42
C ASP A 362 -10.73 -23.24 -4.75
N GLY A 363 -10.55 -22.08 -5.38
CA GLY A 363 -11.03 -20.80 -4.84
C GLY A 363 -10.45 -19.51 -5.43
N TRP A 364 -9.86 -19.54 -6.63
CA TRP A 364 -9.11 -18.40 -7.20
C TRP A 364 -9.75 -17.78 -8.46
N ALA A 365 -11.07 -17.90 -8.63
CA ALA A 365 -11.75 -17.44 -9.85
C ALA A 365 -12.33 -16.00 -9.79
N HIS A 366 -12.30 -15.29 -8.66
CA HIS A 366 -13.06 -14.04 -8.52
C HIS A 366 -12.32 -12.91 -7.78
N LEU A 367 -11.25 -12.35 -8.37
CA LEU A 367 -10.43 -11.33 -7.70
C LEU A 367 -10.10 -10.08 -8.58
N LYS A 368 -11.10 -9.39 -9.13
CA LYS A 368 -10.87 -8.25 -10.07
C LYS A 368 -10.44 -6.91 -9.44
N ILE A 369 -10.77 -6.64 -8.17
CA ILE A 369 -10.23 -5.44 -7.43
C ILE A 369 -8.84 -5.72 -6.90
N ALA A 370 -8.70 -6.91 -6.35
CA ALA A 370 -7.42 -7.47 -5.99
C ALA A 370 -6.46 -7.39 -7.17
N GLU A 371 -6.81 -7.80 -8.38
CA GLU A 371 -5.89 -7.71 -9.54
C GLU A 371 -5.35 -6.32 -9.88
N ARG A 372 -6.00 -5.20 -9.50
CA ARG A 372 -5.43 -3.86 -9.74
C ARG A 372 -4.54 -3.38 -8.60
N VAL A 373 -4.91 -3.68 -7.35
CA VAL A 373 -4.10 -3.39 -6.16
C VAL A 373 -2.93 -4.40 -6.03
N ILE A 374 -3.13 -5.63 -6.50
CA ILE A 374 -2.14 -6.67 -6.73
C ILE A 374 -1.36 -6.33 -7.99
N ALA A 375 -1.91 -5.90 -9.14
CA ALA A 375 -1.04 -5.55 -10.26
C ALA A 375 -0.14 -4.36 -9.91
N CYS A 376 -0.61 -3.38 -9.13
CA CYS A 376 0.26 -2.33 -8.64
C CYS A 376 1.17 -2.80 -7.50
N GLY A 377 0.63 -3.52 -6.51
CA GLY A 377 1.36 -4.05 -5.35
C GLY A 377 2.25 -5.27 -5.63
N GLN A 378 2.07 -5.98 -6.75
CA GLN A 378 2.88 -7.08 -7.29
C GLN A 378 3.77 -6.63 -8.42
N ALA A 379 3.44 -5.63 -9.24
CA ALA A 379 4.49 -4.98 -10.03
C ALA A 379 5.35 -4.05 -9.17
N GLU A 380 4.89 -3.78 -7.94
CA GLU A 380 5.73 -3.40 -6.82
C GLU A 380 6.37 -4.59 -6.04
N ARG A 381 6.20 -5.83 -6.48
CA ARG A 381 6.82 -7.04 -5.86
C ARG A 381 7.28 -8.10 -6.88
N VAL A 382 7.54 -7.75 -8.15
CA VAL A 382 8.08 -8.66 -9.20
C VAL A 382 9.19 -8.02 -9.98
#